data_AF-A0A1J3G5R8-F1
#
_entry.id   AF-A0A1J3G5R8-F1
#
_cell.length_a   1.000
_cell.length_b   1.000
_cell.length_c   1.000
_cell.angle_alpha   90.00
_cell.angle_beta   90.00
_cell.angle_gamma   90.00
#
_symmetry.space_group_name_H-M   'P 1'
#
loop_
_entity.id
_entity.type
_entity.pdbx_description
1 polymer ?
#
loop_
_entity_poly.entity_id
_entity_poly.type
_entity_poly.pdbx_seq_one_letter_code
_entity_poly.pdbx_strand_id
1 'polypeptide(L)'
;RMEQILFLITIFSSFAFSGRCSDVCSRNDFPEGFVFGSAISAFQWEGAVDEDGRTPSIWDTFVHSSSGPNGDIVCDGYHKFKEDVRLMYDMGLDAFRFSISWPRLIPSGRGPVNSKGLRFYKSFIHELKRHGI
;
A
#
# COMPACT_ATOMS: atom_id res chain seq x y z
N ARG A 1 20.33 -7.35 -51.51
CA ARG A 1 19.00 -7.97 -51.73
C ARG A 1 18.85 -9.28 -50.94
N MET A 2 19.82 -10.20 -50.97
CA MET A 2 19.80 -11.44 -50.17
C MET A 2 20.02 -11.18 -48.66
N GLU A 3 20.98 -10.31 -48.31
CA GLU A 3 21.27 -9.89 -46.92
C GLU A 3 20.06 -9.27 -46.18
N GLN A 4 19.26 -8.45 -46.87
CA GLN A 4 18.05 -7.85 -46.29
C GLN A 4 16.93 -8.88 -46.04
N ILE A 5 16.83 -9.90 -46.89
CA ILE A 5 15.86 -11.00 -46.72
C ILE A 5 16.29 -11.87 -45.54
N LEU A 6 17.59 -12.15 -45.42
CA LEU A 6 18.14 -12.90 -44.29
C LEU A 6 17.90 -12.14 -42.97
N PHE A 7 18.17 -10.83 -42.94
CA PHE A 7 17.94 -9.99 -41.77
C PHE A 7 16.46 -9.93 -41.35
N LEU A 8 15.53 -9.83 -42.31
CA LEU A 8 14.09 -9.87 -42.05
C LEU A 8 13.63 -11.24 -41.54
N ILE A 9 14.18 -12.34 -42.07
CA ILE A 9 13.90 -13.70 -41.58
C ILE A 9 14.42 -13.89 -40.14
N THR A 10 15.60 -13.35 -39.80
CA THR A 10 16.12 -13.40 -38.44
C THR A 10 15.24 -12.61 -37.47
N ILE A 11 14.79 -11.40 -37.84
CA ILE A 11 13.85 -10.60 -37.03
C ILE A 11 12.52 -11.35 -36.83
N PHE A 12 11.98 -11.95 -37.91
CA PHE A 12 10.71 -12.68 -37.85
C PHE A 12 10.83 -13.97 -37.01
N SER A 13 12.00 -14.63 -37.07
CA SER A 13 12.30 -15.81 -36.25
C SER A 13 12.49 -15.46 -34.78
N SER A 14 13.11 -14.32 -34.47
CA SER A 14 13.22 -13.79 -33.10
C SER A 14 11.86 -13.40 -32.51
N PHE A 15 10.93 -12.89 -33.33
CA PHE A 15 9.56 -12.61 -32.88
C PHE A 15 8.72 -13.89 -32.73
N ALA A 16 8.90 -14.87 -33.61
CA ALA A 16 8.21 -16.16 -33.54
C ALA A 16 8.70 -17.07 -32.39
N PHE A 17 9.93 -16.85 -31.90
CA PHE A 17 10.48 -17.52 -30.72
C PHE A 17 10.23 -16.74 -29.41
N SER A 18 9.25 -15.83 -29.41
CA SER A 18 8.52 -15.49 -28.19
C SER A 18 7.61 -16.68 -27.85
N GLY A 19 8.23 -17.82 -27.52
CA GLY A 19 7.54 -18.94 -26.93
C GLY A 19 6.68 -18.40 -25.81
N ARG A 20 5.38 -18.71 -25.84
CA ARG A 20 4.47 -18.37 -24.75
C ARG A 20 5.07 -18.91 -23.47
N CYS A 21 5.71 -18.04 -22.70
CA CYS A 21 5.94 -18.24 -21.30
C CYS A 21 4.54 -18.19 -20.68
N SER A 22 3.88 -19.33 -20.63
CA SER A 22 2.80 -19.56 -19.67
C SER A 22 3.42 -19.94 -18.33
N ASP A 23 4.43 -19.21 -17.87
CA ASP A 23 4.91 -19.37 -16.49
C ASP A 23 3.97 -18.54 -15.62
N VAL A 24 2.77 -19.08 -15.44
CA VAL A 24 1.87 -18.62 -14.39
C VAL A 24 2.55 -19.00 -13.07
N CYS A 25 3.34 -18.07 -12.54
CA CYS A 25 3.90 -18.18 -11.20
C CYS A 25 2.74 -18.23 -10.20
N SER A 26 2.74 -19.26 -9.36
CA SER A 26 1.73 -19.57 -8.37
C SER A 26 2.33 -19.57 -6.97
N ARG A 27 1.48 -19.58 -5.94
CA ARG A 27 1.97 -19.68 -4.55
C ARG A 27 2.75 -20.98 -4.27
N ASN A 28 2.50 -22.03 -5.06
CA ASN A 28 3.18 -23.32 -4.90
C ASN A 28 4.64 -23.29 -5.37
N ASP A 29 5.05 -22.23 -6.07
CA ASP A 29 6.43 -22.04 -6.52
C ASP A 29 7.32 -21.44 -5.41
N PHE A 30 6.75 -21.13 -4.23
CA PHE A 30 7.45 -20.55 -3.09
C PHE A 30 7.53 -21.58 -1.94
N PRO A 31 8.52 -21.46 -1.03
CA PRO A 31 8.63 -22.33 0.14
C PRO A 31 7.35 -22.34 0.98
N GLU A 32 7.07 -23.48 1.63
CA GLU A 32 5.99 -23.57 2.60
C GLU A 32 6.14 -22.49 3.68
N GLY A 33 5.05 -21.78 3.98
CA GLY A 33 5.05 -20.66 4.92
C GLY A 33 5.59 -19.33 4.38
N PHE A 34 5.85 -19.22 3.07
CA PHE A 34 6.17 -17.93 2.45
C PHE A 34 4.98 -16.97 2.60
N VAL A 35 5.26 -15.77 3.13
CA VAL A 35 4.25 -14.75 3.43
C VAL A 35 4.14 -13.76 2.28
N PHE A 36 2.94 -13.64 1.72
CA PHE A 36 2.60 -12.60 0.74
C PHE A 36 1.81 -11.49 1.40
N GLY A 37 2.21 -10.25 1.16
CA GLY A 37 1.56 -9.09 1.76
C GLY A 37 1.59 -7.85 0.90
N SER A 38 0.93 -6.80 1.38
CA SER A 38 0.99 -5.47 0.80
C SER A 38 1.35 -4.44 1.88
N ALA A 39 1.55 -3.19 1.48
CA ALA A 39 2.00 -2.16 2.40
C ALA A 39 1.43 -0.76 2.09
N ILE A 40 1.26 0.03 3.15
CA ILE A 40 0.92 1.45 3.09
C ILE A 40 1.84 2.28 3.99
N SER A 41 1.74 3.60 3.89
CA SER A 41 2.20 4.53 4.92
C SER A 41 1.06 5.45 5.36
N ALA A 42 1.11 5.90 6.61
CA ALA A 42 0.03 6.65 7.24
C ALA A 42 -0.36 7.91 6.46
N PHE A 43 0.63 8.73 6.07
CA PHE A 43 0.36 9.98 5.35
C PHE A 43 -0.24 9.76 3.96
N GLN A 44 0.12 8.66 3.29
CA GLN A 44 -0.34 8.37 1.93
C GLN A 44 -1.74 7.74 1.89
N TRP A 45 -2.24 7.21 3.03
CA TRP A 45 -3.46 6.41 3.07
C TRP A 45 -4.53 6.92 4.04
N GLU A 46 -4.17 7.43 5.22
CA GLU A 46 -5.14 7.72 6.28
C GLU A 46 -6.09 8.87 5.95
N GLY A 47 -5.56 10.03 5.53
CA GLY A 47 -6.33 11.27 5.46
C GLY A 47 -6.73 11.78 6.85
N ALA A 48 -7.88 12.45 6.95
CA ALA A 48 -8.45 12.96 8.19
C ALA A 48 -7.42 13.82 8.98
N VAL A 49 -6.92 14.85 8.30
CA VAL A 49 -5.73 15.63 8.66
C VAL A 49 -5.87 16.39 9.98
N ASP A 50 -7.06 16.87 10.30
CA ASP A 50 -7.38 17.69 11.47
C ASP A 50 -8.43 17.04 12.38
N GLU A 51 -8.74 15.77 12.15
CA GLU A 51 -9.75 15.05 12.90
C GLU A 51 -9.21 14.43 14.18
N ASP A 52 -10.09 14.36 15.19
CA ASP A 52 -9.90 13.58 16.40
C ASP A 52 -8.59 13.86 17.15
N GLY A 53 -8.06 15.08 17.00
CA GLY A 53 -6.88 15.56 17.70
C GLY A 53 -5.55 15.19 17.04
N ARG A 54 -5.53 14.74 15.77
CA ARG A 54 -4.29 14.73 14.98
C ARG A 54 -3.82 16.18 14.77
N THR A 55 -2.52 16.40 14.89
CA THR A 55 -1.88 17.67 14.54
C THR A 55 -1.14 17.58 13.21
N PRO A 56 -0.79 18.71 12.59
CA PRO A 56 0.04 18.71 11.38
C PRO A 56 1.41 18.07 11.61
N SER A 57 1.82 17.21 10.69
CA SER A 57 3.16 16.68 10.51
C SER A 57 4.02 17.60 9.63
N ILE A 58 5.32 17.29 9.53
CA ILE A 58 6.21 17.96 8.57
C ILE A 58 5.73 17.80 7.13
N TRP A 59 5.11 16.66 6.78
CA TRP A 59 4.60 16.41 5.44
C TRP A 59 3.40 17.30 5.14
N ASP A 60 2.50 17.49 6.11
CA ASP A 60 1.37 18.41 5.96
C ASP A 60 1.85 19.83 5.69
N THR A 61 2.82 20.32 6.48
CA THR A 61 3.40 21.66 6.29
C THR A 61 4.09 21.78 4.93
N PHE A 62 4.86 20.76 4.53
CA PHE A 62 5.60 20.77 3.28
C PHE A 62 4.67 20.81 2.06
N VAL A 63 3.66 19.92 1.99
CA VAL A 63 2.78 19.87 0.81
C VAL A 63 1.88 21.10 0.69
N HIS A 64 1.38 21.64 1.80
CA HIS A 64 0.57 22.86 1.82
C HIS A 64 1.35 24.14 1.49
N SER A 65 2.69 24.09 1.54
CA SER A 65 3.53 25.20 1.07
C SER A 65 3.60 25.31 -0.46
N SER A 66 3.01 24.36 -1.18
CA SER A 66 2.93 24.29 -2.63
C SER A 66 1.48 24.26 -3.12
N SER A 67 1.24 24.52 -4.40
CA SER A 67 -0.10 24.43 -5.02
C SER A 67 -0.44 23.03 -5.56
N GLY A 68 0.26 21.99 -5.10
CA GLY A 68 0.09 20.61 -5.55
C GLY A 68 -0.94 19.81 -4.74
N PRO A 69 -1.12 18.52 -5.06
CA PRO A 69 -1.94 17.61 -4.25
C PRO A 69 -1.43 17.51 -2.80
N ASN A 70 -2.36 17.34 -1.85
CA ASN A 70 -2.06 17.23 -0.42
C ASN A 70 -2.52 15.89 0.17
N GLY A 71 -2.29 15.72 1.48
CA GLY A 71 -2.57 14.51 2.24
C GLY A 71 -3.90 14.52 2.99
N ASP A 72 -4.80 15.47 2.71
CA ASP A 72 -5.91 15.77 3.62
C ASP A 72 -6.94 14.66 3.70
N ILE A 73 -7.23 14.05 2.55
CA ILE A 73 -8.23 12.98 2.38
C ILE A 73 -7.57 11.69 1.90
N VAL A 74 -6.74 11.74 0.84
CA VAL A 74 -6.10 10.59 0.19
C VAL A 74 -7.08 9.43 -0.08
N CYS A 75 -6.76 8.19 0.31
CA CYS A 75 -7.66 7.03 0.20
C CYS A 75 -8.76 7.00 1.27
N ASP A 76 -8.77 7.96 2.19
CA ASP A 76 -9.73 8.07 3.29
C ASP A 76 -9.72 6.83 4.22
N GLY A 77 -8.53 6.26 4.41
CA GLY A 77 -8.31 5.05 5.19
C GLY A 77 -8.67 5.20 6.67
N TYR A 78 -8.62 6.42 7.22
CA TYR A 78 -9.05 6.69 8.59
C TYR A 78 -10.51 6.28 8.82
N HIS A 79 -11.37 6.46 7.81
CA HIS A 79 -12.78 6.10 7.85
C HIS A 79 -13.07 4.73 7.24
N LYS A 80 -12.32 4.35 6.18
CA LYS A 80 -12.63 3.21 5.32
C LYS A 80 -11.73 1.98 5.50
N PHE A 81 -10.99 1.91 6.62
CA PHE A 81 -10.08 0.79 6.82
C PHE A 81 -10.76 -0.58 6.83
N LYS A 82 -12.05 -0.67 7.16
CA LYS A 82 -12.77 -1.96 7.19
C LYS A 82 -12.97 -2.50 5.78
N GLU A 83 -13.31 -1.62 4.84
CA GLU A 83 -13.41 -1.94 3.42
C GLU A 83 -12.04 -2.36 2.87
N ASP A 84 -10.99 -1.64 3.22
CA ASP A 84 -9.62 -1.98 2.79
C ASP A 84 -9.17 -3.34 3.33
N VAL A 85 -9.42 -3.64 4.62
CA VAL A 85 -9.12 -4.96 5.19
C VAL A 85 -9.91 -6.06 4.49
N ARG A 86 -11.17 -5.80 4.12
CA ARG A 86 -11.97 -6.76 3.36
C ARG A 86 -11.34 -7.07 2.01
N LEU A 87 -10.85 -6.06 1.29
CA LEU A 87 -10.14 -6.24 0.02
C LEU A 87 -8.85 -7.05 0.20
N MET A 88 -8.08 -6.78 1.26
CA MET A 88 -6.87 -7.56 1.58
C MET A 88 -7.18 -9.04 1.82
N TYR A 89 -8.28 -9.33 2.52
CA TYR A 89 -8.76 -10.68 2.74
C TYR A 89 -9.19 -11.36 1.43
N ASP A 90 -10.00 -10.68 0.61
CA ASP A 90 -10.49 -11.22 -0.65
C ASP A 90 -9.34 -11.44 -1.67
N MET A 91 -8.25 -10.66 -1.56
CA MET A 91 -6.99 -10.87 -2.31
C MET A 91 -6.14 -12.03 -1.79
N GLY A 92 -6.42 -12.53 -0.58
CA GLY A 92 -5.66 -13.61 0.06
C GLY A 92 -4.29 -13.20 0.58
N LEU A 93 -4.15 -12.00 1.14
CA LEU A 93 -2.91 -11.57 1.79
C LEU A 93 -2.69 -12.31 3.12
N ASP A 94 -1.43 -12.66 3.39
CA ASP A 94 -0.99 -13.29 4.65
C ASP A 94 -0.50 -12.25 5.66
N ALA A 95 -0.07 -11.08 5.20
CA ALA A 95 0.45 -10.01 6.05
C ALA A 95 0.16 -8.63 5.46
N PHE A 96 0.09 -7.64 6.35
CA PHE A 96 -0.05 -6.24 5.95
C PHE A 96 0.91 -5.34 6.73
N ARG A 97 1.71 -4.57 6.01
CA ARG A 97 2.64 -3.59 6.59
C ARG A 97 2.02 -2.19 6.56
N PHE A 98 1.97 -1.52 7.71
CA PHE A 98 1.59 -0.12 7.79
C PHE A 98 2.50 0.64 8.76
N SER A 99 2.43 1.97 8.70
CA SER A 99 3.10 2.85 9.67
C SER A 99 2.07 3.52 10.57
N ILE A 100 2.47 3.91 11.78
CA ILE A 100 1.64 4.71 12.69
C ILE A 100 2.01 6.19 12.53
N SER A 101 0.99 7.05 12.36
CA SER A 101 1.15 8.50 12.34
C SER A 101 1.48 9.02 13.73
N TRP A 102 2.73 9.44 13.93
CA TRP A 102 3.17 10.05 15.18
C TRP A 102 2.31 11.24 15.62
N PRO A 103 1.98 12.23 14.76
CA PRO A 103 1.16 13.36 15.20
C PRO A 103 -0.32 13.00 15.38
N ARG A 104 -0.78 11.83 14.95
CA ARG A 104 -2.09 11.30 15.37
C ARG A 104 -2.02 10.66 16.75
N LEU A 105 -0.95 9.91 17.05
CA LEU A 105 -0.80 9.18 18.31
C LEU A 105 -0.32 10.07 19.47
N ILE A 106 0.66 10.93 19.22
CA ILE A 106 1.28 11.87 20.16
C ILE A 106 1.34 13.26 19.48
N PRO A 107 0.24 14.02 19.49
CA PRO A 107 0.11 15.23 18.65
C PRO A 107 1.10 16.34 19.00
N SER A 108 1.49 16.47 20.26
CA SER A 108 2.50 17.43 20.71
C SER A 108 3.94 16.92 20.50
N GLY A 109 4.13 15.79 19.81
CA GLY A 109 5.42 15.12 19.60
C GLY A 109 5.95 14.37 20.82
N ARG A 110 5.59 14.79 22.03
CA ARG A 110 5.87 14.15 23.32
C ARG A 110 4.67 14.31 24.27
N GLY A 111 4.66 13.54 25.34
CA GLY A 111 3.66 13.66 26.41
C GLY A 111 2.46 12.73 26.22
N PRO A 112 1.23 13.18 26.51
CA PRO A 112 0.07 12.29 26.57
C PRO A 112 -0.28 11.73 25.20
N VAL A 113 -0.77 10.47 25.20
CA VAL A 113 -1.28 9.80 24.02
C VAL A 113 -2.67 10.33 23.69
N ASN A 114 -2.93 10.61 22.42
CA ASN A 114 -4.27 10.88 21.93
C ASN A 114 -5.11 9.60 21.97
N SER A 115 -6.05 9.54 22.90
CA SER A 115 -6.90 8.36 23.09
C SER A 115 -7.72 7.99 21.85
N LYS A 116 -8.10 8.95 21.01
CA LYS A 116 -8.86 8.71 19.78
C LYS A 116 -7.98 8.07 18.71
N GLY A 117 -6.81 8.64 18.46
CA GLY A 117 -5.78 8.06 17.59
C GLY A 117 -5.37 6.64 18.00
N LEU A 118 -5.21 6.40 19.30
CA LEU A 118 -4.93 5.05 19.81
C LEU A 118 -6.08 4.07 19.53
N ARG A 119 -7.34 4.51 19.67
CA ARG A 119 -8.51 3.67 19.36
C ARG A 119 -8.59 3.32 17.88
N PHE A 120 -8.27 4.26 17.00
CA PHE A 120 -8.18 3.99 15.56
C PHE A 120 -7.20 2.85 15.26
N TYR A 121 -5.93 2.96 15.66
CA TYR A 121 -4.95 1.90 15.38
C TYR A 121 -5.30 0.56 16.04
N LYS A 122 -5.83 0.58 17.27
CA LYS A 122 -6.33 -0.65 17.92
C LYS A 122 -7.46 -1.30 17.12
N SER A 123 -8.38 -0.52 16.57
CA SER A 123 -9.51 -1.03 15.79
C SER A 123 -9.04 -1.56 14.45
N PHE A 124 -8.10 -0.86 13.80
CA PHE A 124 -7.51 -1.31 12.54
C PHE A 124 -6.75 -2.64 12.69
N ILE A 125 -5.86 -2.73 13.69
CA ILE A 125 -5.13 -3.97 14.00
C ILE A 125 -6.10 -5.10 14.36
N HIS A 126 -7.16 -4.80 15.11
CA HIS A 126 -8.17 -5.80 15.46
C HIS A 126 -8.89 -6.33 14.20
N GLU A 127 -9.22 -5.46 13.25
CA GLU A 127 -9.89 -5.83 12.01
C GLU A 127 -9.00 -6.71 11.11
N LEU A 128 -7.70 -6.37 10.98
CA LEU A 128 -6.70 -7.20 10.29
C LEU A 128 -6.63 -8.60 10.89
N LYS A 129 -6.43 -8.68 12.22
CA LYS A 129 -6.36 -9.96 12.93
C LYS A 129 -7.63 -10.79 12.80
N ARG A 130 -8.80 -10.15 12.77
CA ARG A 130 -10.09 -10.83 12.58
C ARG A 130 -10.17 -11.52 11.22
N HIS A 131 -9.47 -11.02 10.21
CA HIS A 131 -9.39 -11.61 8.88
C HIS A 131 -8.15 -12.49 8.65
N GLY A 132 -7.34 -12.72 9.69
CA GLY A 132 -6.16 -13.58 9.61
C GLY A 132 -4.94 -12.94 8.95
N ILE A 133 -4.88 -11.60 8.92
CA ILE A 133 -3.79 -10.78 8.36
C ILE A 133 -2.95 -10.18 9.50
#